data_AF-A0A1L9AUB0-F1
#
_entry.id   AF-A0A1L9AUB0-F1
#
_cell.length_a   1.000
_cell.length_b   1.000
_cell.length_c   1.000
_cell.angle_alpha   90.00
_cell.angle_beta   90.00
_cell.angle_gamma   90.00
#
_symmetry.space_group_name_H-M   'P 1'
#
loop_
_entity.id
_entity.type
_entity.pdbx_description
1 polymer ?
#
loop_
_entity_poly.entity_id
_entity_poly.type
_entity_poly.pdbx_seq_one_letter_code
_entity_poly.pdbx_strand_id
1 'polypeptide(L)'
;MKNQLMHAATAAPGRVPVLLVHGLDDDARSLAPLANGLTRAGFRDVQPVELKPNNGAAPICVLAEQVAEAARGLRARTERGSAPSPSSSTR
;
A
#
# COMPACT_ATOMS: atom_id res chain seq x y z
N MET A 1 28.67 30.54 20.39
CA MET A 1 27.78 29.47 20.89
C MET A 1 26.34 29.94 20.77
N LYS A 2 25.62 29.54 19.72
CA LYS A 2 24.15 29.63 19.60
C LYS A 2 23.70 28.47 18.71
N ASN A 3 22.80 27.67 19.27
CA ASN A 3 22.52 26.29 18.89
C ASN A 3 21.91 26.18 17.49
N GLN A 4 22.54 25.40 16.62
CA GLN A 4 21.84 24.84 15.47
C GLN A 4 20.80 23.85 16.01
N LEU A 5 19.53 24.24 15.94
CA LEU A 5 18.40 23.32 16.03
C LEU A 5 18.61 22.26 14.95
N MET A 6 19.02 21.07 15.39
CA MET A 6 19.06 19.88 14.57
C MET A 6 17.64 19.60 14.08
N HIS A 7 17.33 20.07 12.89
CA HIS A 7 16.27 19.47 12.09
C HIS A 7 16.73 18.06 11.81
N ALA A 8 16.27 17.10 12.62
CA ALA A 8 16.36 15.70 12.29
C ALA A 8 15.81 15.56 10.87
N ALA A 9 16.66 15.18 9.93
CA ALA A 9 16.28 14.94 8.55
C ALA A 9 15.15 13.91 8.58
N THR A 10 13.91 14.35 8.36
CA THR A 10 12.79 13.44 8.17
C THR A 10 13.14 12.64 6.92
N ALA A 11 13.30 11.32 7.07
CA ALA A 11 13.45 10.45 5.91
C ALA A 11 12.30 10.78 4.95
N ALA A 12 12.59 11.05 3.68
CA ALA A 12 11.55 11.27 2.68
C ALA A 12 10.54 10.11 2.83
N PRO A 13 9.24 10.38 3.07
CA PRO A 13 8.30 9.32 3.39
C PRO A 13 8.34 8.32 2.24
N GLY A 14 8.72 7.08 2.56
CA GLY A 14 8.67 5.99 1.59
C GLY A 14 7.29 5.98 0.93
N ARG A 15 7.24 5.75 -0.38
CA ARG A 15 5.97 5.75 -1.11
C ARG A 15 4.99 4.79 -0.45
N VAL A 16 3.77 5.26 -0.22
CA VAL A 16 2.74 4.49 0.46
C VAL A 16 2.32 3.26 -0.36
N PRO A 17 1.90 2.16 0.29
CA PRO A 17 1.32 1.02 -0.40
C PRO A 17 0.06 1.43 -1.16
N VAL A 18 -0.16 0.81 -2.33
CA VAL A 18 -1.29 1.10 -3.22
C VAL A 18 -2.13 -0.16 -3.39
N LEU A 19 -3.41 -0.07 -3.02
CA LEU A 19 -4.41 -1.08 -3.33
C LEU A 19 -5.19 -0.64 -4.57
N LEU A 20 -5.25 -1.48 -5.61
CA LEU A 20 -5.99 -1.22 -6.83
C LEU A 20 -7.30 -2.00 -6.83
N VAL A 21 -8.42 -1.31 -7.02
CA VAL A 21 -9.77 -1.87 -7.00
C VAL A 21 -10.37 -1.74 -8.40
N HIS A 22 -10.91 -2.83 -8.94
CA HIS A 22 -11.52 -2.84 -10.29
C HIS A 22 -12.99 -2.38 -10.24
N GLY A 23 -13.57 -2.11 -11.42
CA GLY A 23 -14.98 -1.77 -11.57
C GLY A 23 -15.92 -2.98 -11.44
N LEU A 24 -17.23 -2.73 -11.54
CA LEU A 24 -18.21 -3.82 -11.68
C LEU A 24 -17.94 -4.60 -12.97
N ASP A 25 -18.17 -5.91 -12.92
CA ASP A 25 -17.95 -6.88 -14.02
C ASP A 25 -16.51 -6.99 -14.57
N ASP A 26 -15.56 -6.17 -14.09
CA ASP A 26 -14.12 -6.30 -14.36
C ASP A 26 -13.43 -7.26 -13.38
N ASP A 27 -12.19 -7.65 -13.67
CA ASP A 27 -11.35 -8.41 -12.74
C ASP A 27 -10.04 -7.68 -12.42
N ALA A 28 -9.31 -8.16 -11.41
CA ALA A 28 -8.02 -7.62 -11.00
C ALA A 28 -6.95 -7.59 -12.11
N ARG A 29 -7.06 -8.44 -13.13
CA ARG A 29 -6.08 -8.52 -14.24
C ARG A 29 -6.20 -7.32 -15.18
N SER A 30 -7.40 -6.74 -15.31
CA SER A 30 -7.63 -5.51 -16.08
C SER A 30 -6.73 -4.34 -15.62
N LEU A 31 -6.32 -4.34 -14.36
CA LEU A 31 -5.49 -3.30 -13.75
C LEU A 31 -3.98 -3.50 -13.95
N ALA A 32 -3.56 -4.58 -14.61
CA ALA A 32 -2.13 -4.89 -14.81
C ALA A 32 -1.33 -3.74 -15.47
N PRO A 33 -1.85 -3.01 -16.49
CA PRO A 33 -1.12 -1.88 -17.06
C PRO A 33 -0.85 -0.76 -16.05
N LEU A 34 -1.81 -0.46 -15.18
CA LEU A 34 -1.68 0.54 -14.11
C LEU A 34 -0.70 0.08 -13.03
N ALA A 35 -0.82 -1.19 -12.59
CA ALA A 35 0.11 -1.77 -11.63
C ALA A 35 1.56 -1.68 -12.13
N ASN A 36 1.79 -2.08 -13.39
CA ASN A 36 3.09 -1.99 -14.03
C ASN A 36 3.61 -0.55 -14.13
N GLY A 37 2.72 0.41 -14.43
CA GLY A 37 3.05 1.84 -14.46
C GLY A 37 3.52 2.35 -13.09
N LEU A 38 2.80 2.01 -12.03
CA LEU A 38 3.14 2.39 -10.66
C LEU A 38 4.45 1.74 -10.20
N THR A 39 4.66 0.46 -10.51
CA THR A 39 5.93 -0.23 -10.22
C THR A 39 7.09 0.45 -10.94
N ARG A 40 6.97 0.76 -12.24
CA ARG A 40 7.99 1.51 -12.98
C ARG A 40 8.23 2.91 -12.41
N ALA A 41 7.21 3.54 -11.85
CA ALA A 41 7.33 4.82 -11.18
C ALA A 41 8.03 4.72 -9.81
N GLY A 42 8.25 3.52 -9.27
CA GLY A 42 8.95 3.28 -8.00
C GLY A 42 8.04 2.96 -6.81
N PHE A 43 6.75 2.71 -7.02
CA PHE A 43 5.89 2.14 -5.99
C PHE A 43 6.24 0.66 -5.81
N ARG A 44 6.65 0.27 -4.60
CA ARG A 44 7.11 -1.11 -4.32
C ARG A 44 5.97 -2.05 -4.00
N ASP A 45 4.96 -1.54 -3.28
CA ASP A 45 3.84 -2.32 -2.77
C ASP A 45 2.56 -1.92 -3.51
N VAL A 46 2.32 -2.55 -4.65
CA VAL A 46 1.12 -2.36 -5.47
C VAL A 46 0.36 -3.68 -5.53
N GLN A 47 -0.87 -3.70 -5.01
CA GLN A 47 -1.69 -4.90 -4.97
C GLN A 47 -3.05 -4.65 -5.63
N PRO A 48 -3.39 -5.33 -6.73
CA PRO A 48 -4.77 -5.41 -7.18
C PRO A 48 -5.56 -6.35 -6.27
N VAL A 49 -6.82 -5.99 -5.96
CA VAL A 49 -7.77 -6.84 -5.24
C VAL A 49 -8.86 -7.32 -6.18
N GLU A 50 -9.23 -8.58 -6.06
CA GLU A 50 -10.39 -9.18 -6.72
C GLU A 50 -11.58 -9.12 -5.77
N LEU A 51 -12.65 -8.42 -6.16
CA LEU A 51 -13.89 -8.37 -5.40
C LEU A 51 -14.88 -9.40 -5.93
N LYS A 52 -15.51 -10.18 -5.05
CA LYS A 52 -16.56 -11.14 -5.46
C LYS A 52 -17.75 -11.19 -4.50
N PRO A 53 -18.98 -11.27 -5.01
CA PRO A 53 -19.34 -11.07 -6.42
C PRO A 53 -19.23 -9.58 -6.81
N ASN A 54 -18.76 -9.29 -8.01
CA ASN A 54 -18.56 -7.94 -8.57
C ASN A 54 -19.63 -7.56 -9.62
N ASN A 55 -20.70 -8.34 -9.73
CA ASN A 55 -21.76 -8.19 -10.73
C ASN A 55 -22.98 -7.41 -10.20
N GLY A 56 -22.79 -6.61 -9.15
CA GLY A 56 -23.86 -5.87 -8.48
C GLY A 56 -24.81 -6.71 -7.60
N ALA A 57 -24.64 -8.03 -7.52
CA ALA A 57 -25.47 -8.88 -6.67
C ALA A 57 -25.19 -8.71 -5.17
N ALA A 58 -24.00 -8.24 -4.80
CA ALA A 58 -23.64 -7.97 -3.41
C ALA A 58 -24.00 -6.52 -3.02
N PRO A 59 -24.53 -6.31 -1.78
CA PRO A 59 -24.64 -4.97 -1.21
C PRO A 59 -23.28 -4.27 -1.11
N ILE A 60 -23.27 -2.94 -1.21
CA ILE A 60 -22.03 -2.14 -1.16
C ILE A 60 -21.22 -2.35 0.13
N CYS A 61 -21.88 -2.60 1.27
CA CYS A 61 -21.21 -2.87 2.54
C CYS A 61 -20.36 -4.15 2.49
N VAL A 62 -20.83 -5.19 1.79
CA VAL A 62 -20.09 -6.44 1.61
C VAL A 62 -18.83 -6.23 0.78
N LEU A 63 -18.91 -5.40 -0.27
CA LEU A 63 -17.73 -5.03 -1.08
C LEU A 63 -16.76 -4.15 -0.29
N ALA A 64 -17.27 -3.22 0.52
CA ALA A 64 -16.45 -2.37 1.37
C ALA A 64 -15.66 -3.16 2.40
N GLU A 65 -16.26 -4.20 2.99
CA GLU A 65 -15.56 -5.11 3.92
C GLU A 65 -14.41 -5.84 3.23
N GLN A 66 -14.60 -6.34 2.01
CA GLN A 66 -13.53 -6.98 1.24
C GLN A 66 -12.36 -6.02 0.96
N VAL A 67 -12.66 -4.77 0.58
CA VAL A 67 -11.64 -3.73 0.39
C VAL A 67 -10.91 -3.42 1.71
N ALA A 68 -11.64 -3.31 2.81
CA ALA A 68 -11.06 -3.05 4.13
C ALA A 68 -10.09 -4.16 4.56
N GLU A 69 -10.48 -5.43 4.40
CA GLU A 69 -9.62 -6.58 4.72
C GLU A 69 -8.37 -6.62 3.84
N ALA A 70 -8.51 -6.38 2.53
CA ALA A 70 -7.36 -6.30 1.64
C ALA A 70 -6.40 -5.16 2.01
N ALA A 71 -6.93 -4.00 2.38
CA ALA A 71 -6.14 -2.85 2.84
C ALA A 71 -5.41 -3.13 4.17
N ARG A 72 -6.08 -3.75 5.15
CA ARG A 72 -5.45 -4.19 6.40
C ARG A 72 -4.31 -5.18 6.14
N GLY A 73 -4.55 -6.17 5.27
CA GLY A 73 -3.55 -7.15 4.87
C GLY A 73 -2.33 -6.52 4.20
N LEU A 74 -2.55 -5.56 3.28
CA LEU A 74 -1.48 -4.82 2.63
C LEU A 74 -0.65 -4.03 3.65
N ARG A 75 -1.30 -3.23 4.50
CA ARG A 75 -0.64 -2.46 5.56
C ARG A 75 0.22 -3.33 6.48
N ALA A 76 -0.34 -4.44 6.97
CA ALA A 76 0.37 -5.33 7.89
C ALA A 76 1.66 -5.92 7.27
N ARG A 77 1.69 -6.16 5.95
CA ARG A 77 2.90 -6.64 5.26
C ARG A 77 3.94 -5.54 5.07
N THR A 78 3.50 -4.33 4.73
CA THR A 78 4.40 -3.23 4.37
C THR A 78 4.97 -2.51 5.59
N GLU A 79 4.22 -2.44 6.70
CA GLU A 79 4.70 -1.89 7.96
C GLU A 79 5.79 -2.76 8.60
N ARG A 80 5.70 -4.09 8.46
CA ARG A 80 6.77 -5.01 8.90
C ARG A 80 8.07 -4.87 8.11
N GLY A 81 8.02 -4.40 6.87
CA GLY A 81 9.19 -4.13 6.03
C GLY A 81 9.82 -2.73 6.22
N SER A 82 9.18 -1.84 6.97
CA SER A 82 9.65 -0.46 7.24
C SER A 82 10.24 -0.26 8.64
N ALA A 83 10.46 -1.33 9.42
CA ALA A 83 11.10 -1.21 10.71
C ALA A 83 12.52 -0.62 10.55
N PRO A 84 12.89 0.45 11.29
CA PRO A 84 14.26 0.95 11.27
C PRO A 84 15.19 -0.15 11.79
N SER A 85 16.20 -0.53 11.00
CA SER A 85 17.28 -1.43 11.44
C SER A 85 17.84 -0.98 12.79
N PRO A 86 17.96 -1.86 13.79
CA PRO A 86 18.66 -1.53 15.03
C PRO A 86 20.12 -1.25 14.67
N SER A 87 20.56 -0.01 14.86
CA SER A 87 21.96 0.36 14.72
C SER A 87 22.77 -0.46 15.71
N SER A 88 23.64 -1.33 15.19
CA SER A 88 24.67 -2.03 15.94
C SER A 88 25.61 -1.00 16.58
N SER A 89 25.32 -0.59 17.81
CA SER A 89 26.27 0.18 18.61
C SER A 89 27.17 -0.82 19.33
N THR A 90 28.34 -1.01 18.74
CA THR A 90 29.52 -1.60 19.36
C THR A 90 29.82 -0.92 20.69
N ARG A 91 30.02 -1.72 21.74
CA ARG A 91 30.95 -1.42 22.83
C ARG A 91 31.62 -2.71 23.27
#